data_AF-A0A2I0JXM7-F1
#
_entry.id   AF-A0A2I0JXM7-F1
#
_cell.length_a   1.000
_cell.length_b   1.000
_cell.length_c   1.000
_cell.angle_alpha   90.00
_cell.angle_beta   90.00
_cell.angle_gamma   90.00
#
_symmetry.space_group_name_H-M   'P 1'
#
loop_
_entity.id
_entity.type
_entity.pdbx_description
1 polymer ?
#
loop_
_entity_poly.entity_id
_entity_poly.type
_entity_poly.pdbx_seq_one_letter_code
_entity_poly.pdbx_strand_id
1 'polypeptide(L)'
;MMLKPQVHSSPVKADDRKAARPGFAPGNIRAIVTAAENATTTSTVKAVVTVTPPTGGALYELGINRGLDLIALLFSTEATGLEKPTIKGYAHKTEQKENEVKYECEFKVRDDFGEVGAVLVENEHHKEMFLRDIVVNGLPDGPVTISCSSWVCSKFDDPKKRLYLPSDTPDGLRRLREEELKVLRGNGQGERKTYERIYDYDVYNDVGDPDSSSDKKRPVLGGKKFPYPRRCRTGRPLCKTDPESESKSLNIYVPRDEAFSEVKNLTFSAKTVYSVLHALVPSLERQFLLV
;
A
#
# COMPACT_ATOMS: atom_id res chain seq x y z
N MET A 1 31.38 -93.88 -14.54
CA MET A 1 31.68 -94.80 -13.43
C MET A 1 30.58 -94.60 -12.39
N MET A 2 29.75 -95.63 -12.17
CA MET A 2 28.76 -95.80 -11.08
C MET A 2 27.59 -94.79 -11.01
N LEU A 3 26.31 -95.14 -10.78
CA LEU A 3 25.53 -96.38 -10.64
C LEU A 3 24.04 -95.94 -10.71
N LYS A 4 23.18 -96.76 -11.33
CA LYS A 4 21.69 -96.68 -11.31
C LYS A 4 21.16 -96.99 -9.87
N PRO A 5 19.93 -96.59 -9.46
CA PRO A 5 18.73 -97.38 -9.84
C PRO A 5 17.44 -96.60 -10.14
N GLN A 6 16.61 -97.28 -10.93
CA GLN A 6 15.23 -96.98 -11.26
C GLN A 6 14.30 -97.03 -10.04
N VAL A 7 13.23 -96.25 -10.08
CA VAL A 7 11.94 -96.63 -9.47
C VAL A 7 10.82 -96.36 -10.49
N HIS A 8 9.89 -97.31 -10.54
CA HIS A 8 8.84 -97.52 -11.54
C HIS A 8 7.77 -96.42 -11.62
N SER A 9 7.23 -96.26 -12.83
CA SER A 9 5.94 -95.62 -13.10
C SER A 9 4.79 -96.63 -12.97
N SER A 10 3.64 -96.16 -12.50
CA SER A 10 2.33 -96.74 -12.76
C SER A 10 1.34 -95.60 -12.96
N PRO A 11 0.46 -95.63 -13.98
CA PRO A 11 -0.47 -94.54 -14.25
C PRO A 11 -1.73 -94.70 -13.40
N VAL A 12 -2.16 -93.64 -12.72
CA VAL A 12 -3.48 -93.59 -12.07
C VAL A 12 -4.36 -92.57 -12.79
N LYS A 13 -5.59 -93.02 -13.02
CA LYS A 13 -6.67 -92.47 -13.86
C LYS A 13 -7.01 -91.00 -13.58
N ALA A 14 -7.45 -90.35 -14.65
CA ALA A 14 -8.10 -89.04 -14.66
C ALA A 14 -9.33 -89.00 -13.73
N ASP A 15 -9.43 -87.91 -12.95
CA ASP A 15 -10.66 -87.51 -12.26
C ASP A 15 -11.04 -86.11 -12.78
N ASP A 16 -12.15 -86.06 -13.52
CA ASP A 16 -12.76 -84.84 -14.05
C ASP A 16 -13.35 -84.03 -12.89
N ARG A 17 -12.72 -82.90 -12.53
CA ARG A 17 -13.34 -81.91 -11.65
C ARG A 17 -13.31 -80.52 -12.27
N LYS A 18 -14.53 -80.10 -12.63
CA LYS A 18 -14.92 -78.82 -13.21
C LYS A 18 -14.34 -77.62 -12.45
N ALA A 19 -13.90 -76.64 -13.23
CA ALA A 19 -13.42 -75.34 -12.78
C ALA A 19 -14.47 -74.56 -11.98
N ALA A 20 -14.11 -74.09 -10.80
CA ALA A 20 -14.83 -73.05 -10.06
C ALA A 20 -13.90 -71.83 -9.92
N ARG A 21 -14.27 -70.71 -10.55
CA ARG A 21 -13.63 -69.41 -10.36
C ARG A 21 -14.16 -68.80 -9.06
N PRO A 22 -13.32 -68.39 -8.09
CA PRO A 22 -13.81 -67.63 -6.95
C PRO A 22 -14.14 -66.20 -7.38
N GLY A 23 -15.41 -65.83 -7.22
CA GLY A 23 -15.89 -64.46 -7.42
C GLY A 23 -15.39 -63.54 -6.31
N PHE A 24 -14.95 -62.35 -6.71
CA PHE A 24 -14.57 -61.25 -5.82
C PHE A 24 -15.83 -60.56 -5.29
N ALA A 25 -16.05 -60.61 -3.98
CA ALA A 25 -17.07 -59.83 -3.29
C ALA A 25 -16.40 -58.59 -2.65
N PRO A 26 -16.81 -57.36 -2.97
CA PRO A 26 -16.25 -56.18 -2.34
C PRO A 26 -16.80 -56.05 -0.92
N GLY A 27 -15.92 -56.20 0.07
CA GLY A 27 -16.23 -55.90 1.47
C GLY A 27 -16.25 -54.39 1.70
N ASN A 28 -17.28 -53.91 2.41
CA ASN A 28 -17.37 -52.52 2.84
C ASN A 28 -16.34 -52.23 3.94
N ILE A 29 -15.15 -51.75 3.54
CA ILE A 29 -14.16 -51.20 4.46
C ILE A 29 -14.67 -49.82 4.90
N ARG A 30 -15.23 -49.75 6.11
CA ARG A 30 -15.49 -48.47 6.78
C ARG A 30 -14.14 -47.91 7.24
N ALA A 31 -13.62 -46.92 6.52
CA ALA A 31 -12.53 -46.09 7.01
C ALA A 31 -13.04 -45.28 8.22
N ILE A 32 -12.52 -45.57 9.41
CA ILE A 32 -12.64 -44.67 10.56
C ILE A 32 -11.64 -43.55 10.30
N VAL A 33 -12.13 -42.43 9.78
CA VAL A 33 -11.36 -41.18 9.76
C VAL A 33 -11.32 -40.71 11.21
N THR A 34 -10.21 -40.96 11.89
CA THR A 34 -9.89 -40.22 13.12
C THR A 34 -9.54 -38.81 12.69
N ALA A 35 -10.57 -38.00 12.47
CA ALA A 35 -10.43 -36.56 12.35
C ALA A 35 -10.00 -36.05 13.73
N ALA A 36 -8.70 -35.99 13.97
CA ALA A 36 -8.17 -34.96 14.84
C ALA A 36 -8.32 -33.63 14.09
N GLU A 37 -9.57 -33.18 13.93
CA GLU A 37 -9.84 -31.77 13.74
C GLU A 37 -9.41 -31.13 15.07
N ASN A 38 -8.19 -30.60 15.11
CA ASN A 38 -7.93 -29.47 15.99
C ASN A 38 -8.93 -28.40 15.54
N ALA A 39 -10.08 -28.36 16.20
CA ALA A 39 -11.12 -27.36 15.99
C ALA A 39 -10.43 -26.02 16.17
N THR A 40 -10.00 -25.42 15.06
CA THR A 40 -9.36 -24.13 15.12
C THR A 40 -10.47 -23.15 15.35
N THR A 41 -10.62 -22.74 16.60
CA THR A 41 -11.53 -21.69 16.99
C THR A 41 -11.14 -20.43 16.21
N THR A 42 -12.15 -19.81 15.60
CA THR A 42 -12.01 -18.56 14.87
C THR A 42 -12.62 -17.45 15.71
N SER A 43 -11.85 -16.39 15.92
CA SER A 43 -12.29 -15.17 16.56
C SER A 43 -12.64 -14.12 15.50
N THR A 44 -13.71 -13.37 15.73
CA THR A 44 -14.07 -12.23 14.88
C THR A 44 -13.41 -10.98 15.42
N VAL A 45 -12.55 -10.38 14.61
CA VAL A 45 -11.81 -9.15 14.90
C VAL A 45 -12.44 -8.01 14.10
N LYS A 46 -12.68 -6.86 14.72
CA LYS A 46 -13.30 -5.69 14.09
C LYS A 46 -12.28 -4.56 13.93
N ALA A 47 -11.98 -4.16 12.71
CA ALA A 47 -11.20 -2.95 12.46
C ALA A 47 -12.10 -1.76 12.15
N VAL A 48 -11.77 -0.62 12.76
CA VAL A 48 -12.38 0.68 12.50
C VAL A 48 -11.31 1.57 11.87
N VAL A 49 -11.60 2.09 10.69
CA VAL A 49 -10.69 2.91 9.89
C VAL A 49 -11.22 4.33 9.89
N THR A 50 -10.44 5.27 10.42
CA THR A 50 -10.83 6.67 10.54
C THR A 50 -10.22 7.50 9.42
N VAL A 51 -11.07 8.13 8.60
CA VAL A 51 -10.67 8.91 7.43
C VAL A 51 -11.13 10.35 7.59
N THR A 52 -10.27 11.29 7.21
CA THR A 52 -10.63 12.71 7.10
C THR A 52 -10.92 13.02 5.63
N PRO A 53 -12.12 13.53 5.30
CA PRO A 53 -12.43 13.91 3.94
C PRO A 53 -11.60 15.13 3.50
N PRO A 54 -11.29 15.29 2.20
CA PRO A 54 -10.69 16.52 1.70
C PRO A 54 -11.64 17.70 1.94
N THR A 55 -11.19 18.69 2.72
CA THR A 55 -11.89 19.96 2.95
C THR A 55 -11.84 20.83 1.70
N GLY A 56 -12.79 20.62 0.77
CA GLY A 56 -12.73 21.27 -0.55
C GLY A 56 -13.97 21.22 -1.45
N GLY A 57 -15.16 20.82 -1.00
CA GLY A 57 -16.38 21.13 -1.74
C GLY A 57 -17.58 20.22 -1.53
N ALA A 58 -18.77 20.80 -1.74
CA ALA A 58 -20.08 20.15 -1.79
C ALA A 58 -20.17 18.94 -2.76
N LEU A 59 -19.15 18.72 -3.60
CA LEU A 59 -19.03 17.59 -4.53
C LEU A 59 -18.37 16.34 -3.93
N TYR A 60 -17.73 16.42 -2.75
CA TYR A 60 -17.23 15.22 -2.06
C TYR A 60 -18.39 14.37 -1.52
N GLU A 61 -19.44 15.01 -1.02
CA GLU A 61 -20.66 14.34 -0.52
C GLU A 61 -21.38 13.53 -1.61
N LEU A 62 -21.28 13.96 -2.88
CA LEU A 62 -21.88 13.26 -4.02
C LEU A 62 -21.05 12.07 -4.54
N GLY A 63 -19.75 12.01 -4.22
CA GLY A 63 -18.81 11.04 -4.80
C GLY A 63 -18.62 9.74 -4.01
N ILE A 64 -19.01 9.70 -2.74
CA ILE A 64 -18.83 8.52 -1.85
C ILE A 64 -20.13 7.71 -1.69
N ASN A 65 -21.25 8.18 -2.24
CA ASN A 65 -22.56 7.50 -2.13
C ASN A 65 -22.71 6.24 -3.01
N ARG A 66 -21.62 5.67 -3.53
CA ARG A 66 -21.63 4.41 -4.29
C ARG A 66 -20.60 3.47 -3.69
N GLY A 67 -21.09 2.31 -3.23
CA GLY A 67 -20.37 1.31 -2.43
C GLY A 67 -19.01 0.92 -3.00
N LEU A 68 -18.00 1.65 -2.57
CA LEU A 68 -16.59 1.33 -2.79
C LEU A 68 -15.97 1.24 -1.41
N ASP A 69 -15.30 0.11 -1.19
CA ASP A 69 -14.81 -0.31 0.11
C ASP A 69 -13.33 0.07 0.27
N LEU A 70 -12.85 0.14 1.51
CA LEU A 70 -11.42 0.05 1.74
C LEU A 70 -11.07 -1.43 1.88
N ILE A 71 -10.10 -1.91 1.13
CA ILE A 71 -9.58 -3.25 1.38
C ILE A 71 -8.48 -3.12 2.42
N ALA A 72 -8.68 -3.76 3.57
CA ALA A 72 -7.67 -3.91 4.60
C ALA A 72 -7.16 -5.36 4.59
N LEU A 73 -5.84 -5.55 4.56
CA LEU A 73 -5.23 -6.85 4.80
C LEU A 73 -4.45 -6.82 6.10
N LEU A 74 -4.79 -7.74 7.01
CA LEU A 74 -4.08 -7.95 8.25
C LEU A 74 -2.87 -8.85 8.02
N PHE A 75 -1.72 -8.42 8.52
CA PHE A 75 -0.51 -9.22 8.62
C PHE A 75 -0.27 -9.60 10.08
N SER A 76 0.13 -10.85 10.27
CA SER A 76 0.65 -11.34 11.55
C SER A 76 1.95 -12.12 11.33
N THR A 77 2.74 -12.19 12.40
CA THR A 77 3.99 -12.95 12.45
C THR A 77 3.79 -14.30 13.12
N GLU A 78 4.36 -15.35 12.53
CA GLU A 78 4.57 -16.61 13.22
C GLU A 78 5.63 -16.48 14.32
N ALA A 79 5.54 -17.35 15.33
CA ALA A 79 6.61 -17.56 16.32
C ALA A 79 7.97 -17.95 15.69
N THR A 80 7.96 -18.39 14.42
CA THR A 80 9.16 -18.71 13.62
C THR A 80 9.76 -17.49 12.90
N GLY A 81 9.12 -16.31 12.98
CA GLY A 81 9.54 -15.10 12.27
C GLY A 81 9.13 -15.05 10.80
N LEU A 82 8.27 -15.96 10.33
CA LEU A 82 7.72 -15.95 8.98
C LEU A 82 6.37 -15.24 8.91
N GLU A 83 6.08 -14.62 7.76
CA GLU A 83 4.83 -13.93 7.48
C GLU A 83 3.69 -14.93 7.26
N LYS A 84 2.57 -14.74 7.97
CA LYS A 84 1.35 -15.52 7.74
C LYS A 84 0.60 -15.07 6.49
N PRO A 85 -0.25 -15.94 5.91
CA PRO A 85 -1.16 -15.53 4.84
C PRO A 85 -2.05 -14.37 5.31
N THR A 86 -2.17 -13.35 4.47
CA THR A 86 -2.96 -12.16 4.76
C THR A 86 -4.45 -12.45 4.83
N ILE A 87 -5.14 -11.92 5.83
CA ILE A 87 -6.61 -11.97 5.90
C ILE A 87 -7.15 -10.70 5.26
N LYS A 88 -7.93 -10.87 4.19
CA LYS A 88 -8.51 -9.78 3.41
C LYS A 88 -9.91 -9.45 3.94
N GLY A 89 -10.17 -8.17 4.16
CA GLY A 89 -11.46 -7.68 4.61
C GLY A 89 -11.88 -6.42 3.84
N TYR A 90 -13.18 -6.28 3.65
CA TYR A 90 -13.80 -5.14 2.98
C TYR A 90 -14.40 -4.23 4.03
N ALA A 91 -13.88 -3.01 4.13
CA ALA A 91 -14.37 -2.03 5.07
C ALA A 91 -15.48 -1.21 4.43
N HIS A 92 -16.65 -1.26 5.03
CA HIS A 92 -17.82 -0.51 4.59
C HIS A 92 -17.96 0.75 5.43
N LYS A 93 -18.42 1.83 4.81
CA LYS A 93 -18.70 3.09 5.51
C LYS A 93 -19.86 2.91 6.50
N THR A 94 -19.65 3.27 7.76
CA THR A 94 -20.67 3.12 8.82
C THR A 94 -21.09 4.43 9.45
N GLU A 95 -20.18 5.39 9.56
CA GLU A 95 -20.43 6.69 10.18
C GLU A 95 -19.85 7.80 9.31
N GLN A 96 -20.59 8.90 9.15
CA GLN A 96 -20.10 10.13 8.52
C GLN A 96 -20.48 11.33 9.38
N LYS A 97 -19.46 12.09 9.77
CA LYS A 97 -19.53 13.42 10.36
C LYS A 97 -18.90 14.41 9.40
N GLU A 98 -19.05 15.70 9.69
CA GLU A 98 -18.57 16.80 8.85
C GLU A 98 -17.06 16.69 8.53
N ASN A 99 -16.24 16.29 9.51
CA ASN A 99 -14.78 16.21 9.38
C ASN A 99 -14.20 14.79 9.55
N GLU A 100 -15.05 13.76 9.60
CA GLU A 100 -14.61 12.40 9.91
C GLU A 100 -15.56 11.37 9.29
N VAL A 101 -15.00 10.38 8.61
CA VAL A 101 -15.72 9.23 8.08
C VAL A 101 -15.11 7.97 8.68
N LYS A 102 -15.95 7.06 9.17
CA LYS A 102 -15.51 5.76 9.68
C LYS A 102 -15.94 4.65 8.74
N TYR A 103 -15.00 3.75 8.50
CA TYR A 103 -15.23 2.50 7.81
C TYR A 103 -15.00 1.35 8.78
N GLU A 104 -15.84 0.34 8.74
CA GLU A 104 -15.73 -0.85 9.59
C GLU A 104 -15.56 -2.10 8.75
N CYS A 105 -14.66 -2.96 9.19
CA CYS A 105 -14.38 -4.26 8.59
C CYS A 105 -14.34 -5.33 9.67
N GLU A 106 -14.88 -6.51 9.37
CA GLU A 106 -14.75 -7.70 10.22
C GLU A 106 -13.82 -8.72 9.57
N PHE A 107 -12.95 -9.31 10.38
CA PHE A 107 -12.00 -10.34 9.98
C PHE A 107 -12.26 -11.59 10.79
N LYS A 108 -12.31 -12.73 10.12
CA LYS A 108 -12.31 -14.04 10.79
C LYS A 108 -10.87 -14.49 10.94
N VAL A 109 -10.34 -14.36 12.15
CA VAL A 109 -8.96 -14.64 12.50
C VAL A 109 -8.92 -15.98 13.23
N ARG A 110 -7.95 -16.82 12.90
CA ARG A 110 -7.71 -18.06 13.65
C ARG A 110 -7.04 -17.71 14.96
N ASP A 111 -7.30 -18.44 16.04
CA ASP A 111 -6.65 -18.16 17.32
C ASP A 111 -5.12 -18.36 17.28
N ASP A 112 -4.65 -19.15 16.32
CA ASP A 112 -3.22 -19.31 16.06
C ASP A 112 -2.60 -18.11 15.31
N PHE A 113 -3.38 -17.14 14.81
CA PHE A 113 -2.91 -16.09 13.90
C PHE A 113 -1.77 -15.28 14.51
N GLY A 114 -1.77 -15.03 15.81
CA GLY A 114 -0.75 -14.23 16.49
C GLY A 114 -1.07 -12.73 16.46
N GLU A 115 -0.08 -11.92 16.84
CA GLU A 115 -0.24 -10.47 16.97
C GLU A 115 -0.34 -9.77 15.60
N VAL A 116 -1.31 -8.87 15.46
CA VAL A 116 -1.46 -8.04 14.26
C VAL A 116 -0.31 -7.03 14.19
N GLY A 117 0.59 -7.24 13.23
CA GLY A 117 1.80 -6.42 13.09
C GLY A 117 1.81 -5.45 11.91
N ALA A 118 0.86 -5.54 10.96
CA ALA A 118 0.70 -4.51 9.93
C ALA A 118 -0.69 -4.55 9.29
N VAL A 119 -1.09 -3.43 8.70
CA VAL A 119 -2.30 -3.32 7.89
C VAL A 119 -1.94 -2.76 6.52
N LEU A 120 -2.39 -3.44 5.48
CA LEU A 120 -2.27 -2.98 4.10
C LEU A 120 -3.62 -2.43 3.62
N VAL A 121 -3.65 -1.18 3.16
CA VAL A 121 -4.86 -0.46 2.76
C VAL A 121 -4.85 -0.22 1.25
N GLU A 122 -5.96 -0.54 0.59
CA GLU A 122 -6.24 -0.17 -0.79
C GLU A 122 -7.48 0.71 -0.84
N ASN A 123 -7.36 1.86 -1.49
CA ASN A 123 -8.47 2.78 -1.70
C ASN A 123 -9.17 2.47 -3.01
N GLU A 124 -10.39 1.94 -2.94
CA GLU A 124 -11.21 1.67 -4.11
C GLU A 124 -11.98 2.88 -4.63
N HIS A 125 -11.96 4.01 -3.93
CA HIS A 125 -12.55 5.24 -4.43
C HIS A 125 -11.67 5.87 -5.53
N HIS A 126 -12.32 6.59 -6.44
CA HIS A 126 -11.65 7.36 -7.51
C HIS A 126 -10.96 8.64 -7.01
N LYS A 127 -11.01 8.94 -5.71
CA LYS A 127 -10.38 10.09 -5.10
C LYS A 127 -9.51 9.64 -3.93
N GLU A 128 -8.39 10.32 -3.75
CA GLU A 128 -7.55 10.10 -2.58
C GLU A 128 -8.28 10.50 -1.29
N MET A 129 -7.82 9.93 -0.17
CA MET A 129 -8.38 10.21 1.15
C MET A 129 -7.29 10.26 2.22
N PHE A 130 -7.50 11.08 3.25
CA PHE A 130 -6.53 11.17 4.34
C PHE A 130 -6.87 10.14 5.43
N LEU A 131 -6.06 9.09 5.53
CA LEU A 131 -6.22 8.06 6.55
C LEU A 131 -5.54 8.49 7.84
N ARG A 132 -6.31 8.59 8.92
CA ARG A 132 -5.82 9.05 10.23
C ARG A 132 -5.26 7.89 11.04
N ASP A 133 -6.09 6.90 11.31
CA ASP A 133 -5.77 5.76 12.16
C ASP A 133 -6.63 4.54 11.80
N ILE A 134 -6.16 3.38 12.23
CA ILE A 134 -6.86 2.10 12.17
C ILE A 134 -6.85 1.49 13.57
N VAL A 135 -8.03 1.20 14.11
CA VAL A 135 -8.19 0.57 15.43
C VAL A 135 -8.74 -0.84 15.24
N VAL A 136 -7.96 -1.84 15.61
CA VAL A 136 -8.30 -3.26 15.51
C VAL A 136 -8.74 -3.76 16.90
N ASN A 137 -10.02 -4.12 17.03
CA ASN A 137 -10.65 -4.58 18.27
C ASN A 137 -10.96 -6.08 18.22
N GLY A 138 -11.11 -6.71 19.39
CA GLY A 138 -11.46 -8.14 19.49
C GLY A 138 -10.27 -9.09 19.41
N LEU A 139 -9.04 -8.56 19.57
CA LEU A 139 -7.83 -9.35 19.74
C LEU A 139 -7.70 -9.82 21.20
N PRO A 140 -7.06 -10.99 21.45
CA PRO A 140 -6.91 -11.53 22.81
C PRO A 140 -6.09 -10.63 23.74
N ASP A 141 -5.10 -9.92 23.20
CA ASP A 141 -4.20 -9.03 23.96
C ASP A 141 -4.74 -7.58 24.09
N GLY A 142 -5.96 -7.33 23.60
CA GLY A 142 -6.59 -6.01 23.62
C GLY A 142 -6.51 -5.25 22.28
N PRO A 143 -7.09 -4.05 22.20
CA PRO A 143 -7.17 -3.31 20.94
C PRO A 143 -5.81 -2.77 20.49
N VAL A 144 -5.50 -2.91 19.20
CA VAL A 144 -4.29 -2.37 18.57
C VAL A 144 -4.65 -1.15 17.75
N THR A 145 -3.94 -0.04 17.96
CA THR A 145 -4.12 1.20 17.20
C THR A 145 -2.90 1.49 16.35
N ILE A 146 -3.12 1.64 15.04
CA ILE A 146 -2.08 1.97 14.05
C ILE A 146 -2.31 3.41 13.60
N SER A 147 -1.37 4.29 13.94
CA SER A 147 -1.40 5.68 13.48
C SER A 147 -0.87 5.78 12.05
N CYS A 148 -1.69 6.26 11.13
CA CYS A 148 -1.38 6.30 9.70
C CYS A 148 -0.97 7.69 9.22
N SER A 149 -1.78 8.70 9.55
CA SER A 149 -1.60 10.12 9.18
C SER A 149 -1.09 10.37 7.75
N SER A 150 -1.72 9.73 6.76
CA SER A 150 -1.19 9.71 5.38
C SER A 150 -2.30 9.60 4.31
N TRP A 151 -2.07 10.21 3.15
CA TRP A 151 -3.03 10.37 2.05
C TRP A 151 -3.16 9.17 1.11
N VAL A 152 -4.05 8.21 1.33
CA VAL A 152 -4.20 7.03 0.47
C VAL A 152 -4.70 7.39 -0.94
N CYS A 153 -3.84 7.19 -1.94
CA CYS A 153 -4.17 7.42 -3.35
C CYS A 153 -5.20 6.42 -3.86
N SER A 154 -6.01 6.83 -4.84
CA SER A 154 -6.95 5.98 -5.56
C SER A 154 -6.21 4.84 -6.29
N LYS A 155 -6.73 3.61 -6.22
CA LYS A 155 -6.15 2.46 -6.93
C LYS A 155 -6.09 2.64 -8.45
N PHE A 156 -6.90 3.56 -8.99
CA PHE A 156 -6.96 3.86 -10.41
C PHE A 156 -5.84 4.80 -10.86
N ASP A 157 -5.22 5.52 -9.93
CA ASP A 157 -4.07 6.40 -10.17
C ASP A 157 -2.75 5.69 -9.81
N ASP A 158 -2.72 5.01 -8.65
CA ASP A 158 -1.62 4.14 -8.23
C ASP A 158 -2.16 2.82 -7.67
N PRO A 159 -1.97 1.68 -8.36
CA PRO A 159 -2.47 0.38 -7.90
C PRO A 159 -1.69 -0.18 -6.69
N LYS A 160 -0.63 0.51 -6.25
CA LYS A 160 0.13 0.08 -5.07
C LYS A 160 -0.68 0.32 -3.79
N LYS A 161 -0.81 -0.76 -3.02
CA LYS A 161 -1.44 -0.71 -1.70
C LYS A 161 -0.49 -0.08 -0.68
N ARG A 162 -1.06 0.50 0.37
CA ARG A 162 -0.30 1.20 1.42
C ARG A 162 -0.11 0.35 2.64
N LEU A 163 1.14 0.18 3.05
CA LEU A 163 1.50 -0.58 4.24
C LEU A 163 1.66 0.34 5.45
N TYR A 164 0.94 0.02 6.51
CA TYR A 164 1.06 0.70 7.81
C TYR A 164 1.56 -0.30 8.84
N LEU A 165 2.69 0.01 9.45
CA LEU A 165 3.30 -0.79 10.51
C LEU A 165 3.27 0.01 11.83
N PRO A 166 3.10 -0.66 12.98
CA PRO A 166 3.31 -0.05 14.29
C PRO A 166 4.78 0.36 14.45
N SER A 167 5.02 1.27 15.40
CA SER A 167 6.37 1.80 15.66
C SER A 167 7.33 0.68 16.03
N ASP A 168 6.92 -0.18 16.97
CA ASP A 168 7.62 -1.42 17.29
C ASP A 168 7.19 -2.52 16.31
N THR A 169 8.01 -2.79 15.30
CA THR A 169 7.64 -3.78 14.27
C THR A 169 8.22 -5.14 14.64
N PRO A 170 7.36 -6.17 14.71
CA PRO A 170 7.79 -7.54 14.94
C PRO A 170 8.84 -8.02 13.91
N ASP A 171 9.73 -8.91 14.35
CA ASP A 171 10.83 -9.42 13.52
C ASP A 171 10.37 -10.00 12.19
N GLY A 172 9.23 -10.69 12.18
CA GLY A 172 8.67 -11.29 10.97
C GLY A 172 8.15 -10.30 9.93
N LEU A 173 8.07 -9.00 10.23
CA LEU A 173 7.66 -7.95 9.29
C LEU A 173 8.80 -7.02 8.88
N ARG A 174 10.04 -7.31 9.30
CA ARG A 174 11.23 -6.52 8.91
C ARG A 174 11.38 -6.43 7.40
N ARG A 175 11.12 -7.53 6.68
CA ARG A 175 11.14 -7.58 5.21
C ARG A 175 10.18 -6.55 4.59
N LEU A 176 8.92 -6.53 5.06
CA LEU A 176 7.92 -5.59 4.57
C LEU A 176 8.29 -4.13 4.88
N ARG A 177 8.84 -3.87 6.08
CA ARG A 177 9.37 -2.54 6.43
C ARG A 177 10.50 -2.11 5.49
N GLU A 178 11.43 -3.00 5.17
CA GLU A 178 12.52 -2.71 4.22
C GLU A 178 11.99 -2.46 2.80
N GLU A 179 10.95 -3.18 2.39
CA GLU A 179 10.28 -2.97 1.09
C GLU A 179 9.60 -1.61 1.03
N GLU A 180 8.85 -1.20 2.06
CA GLU A 180 8.25 0.14 2.13
C GLU A 180 9.34 1.23 2.09
N LEU A 181 10.47 1.04 2.80
CA LEU A 181 11.60 1.98 2.73
C LEU A 181 12.21 2.07 1.33
N LYS A 182 12.28 0.97 0.57
CA LYS A 182 12.72 0.99 -0.84
C LYS A 182 11.72 1.75 -1.72
N VAL A 183 10.42 1.56 -1.51
CA VAL A 183 9.37 2.31 -2.22
C VAL A 183 9.50 3.80 -1.95
N LEU A 184 9.72 4.21 -0.69
CA LEU A 184 9.90 5.61 -0.29
C LEU A 184 11.16 6.25 -0.87
N ARG A 185 12.25 5.50 -1.09
CA ARG A 185 13.46 6.03 -1.77
C ARG A 185 13.27 6.15 -3.28
N GLY A 186 12.44 5.30 -3.87
CA GLY A 186 12.29 5.22 -5.32
C GLY A 186 13.57 4.73 -6.00
N ASN A 187 13.70 5.03 -7.30
CA ASN A 187 14.79 4.55 -8.17
C ASN A 187 15.67 5.67 -8.75
N GLY A 188 15.49 6.92 -8.32
CA GLY A 188 16.23 8.08 -8.84
C GLY A 188 15.87 8.52 -10.27
N GLN A 189 14.83 7.95 -10.88
CA GLN A 189 14.46 8.21 -12.27
C GLN A 189 13.03 8.70 -12.40
N GLY A 190 12.69 9.26 -13.56
CA GLY A 190 11.34 9.73 -13.89
C GLY A 190 10.95 11.05 -13.23
N GLU A 191 9.92 11.67 -13.78
CA GLU A 191 9.26 12.85 -13.23
C GLU A 191 8.30 12.44 -12.10
N ARG A 192 8.35 13.16 -10.98
CA ARG A 192 7.53 12.88 -9.82
C ARG A 192 6.06 13.24 -10.04
N LYS A 193 5.15 12.40 -9.53
CA LYS A 193 3.69 12.62 -9.60
C LYS A 193 3.12 13.02 -8.25
N THR A 194 2.04 13.78 -8.24
CA THR A 194 1.48 14.43 -7.04
C THR A 194 1.09 13.45 -5.92
N TYR A 195 0.71 12.22 -6.26
CA TYR A 195 0.34 11.17 -5.31
C TYR A 195 1.53 10.36 -4.78
N GLU A 196 2.73 10.52 -5.35
CA GLU A 196 3.92 9.78 -4.93
C GLU A 196 4.47 10.27 -3.59
N ARG A 197 5.03 9.34 -2.81
CA ARG A 197 5.73 9.59 -1.55
C ARG A 197 7.24 9.31 -1.67
N ILE A 198 7.83 9.65 -2.81
CA ILE A 198 9.23 9.35 -3.10
C ILE A 198 10.12 10.49 -2.58
N TYR A 199 10.99 10.17 -1.65
CA TYR A 199 12.00 11.06 -1.08
C TYR A 199 13.35 10.78 -1.72
N ASP A 200 13.84 11.75 -2.48
CA ASP A 200 15.14 11.67 -3.14
C ASP A 200 15.76 13.05 -3.26
N TYR A 201 17.06 13.11 -3.54
CA TYR A 201 17.85 14.34 -3.52
C TYR A 201 18.16 14.84 -4.91
N ASP A 202 18.20 16.16 -5.03
CA ASP A 202 18.72 16.84 -6.22
C ASP A 202 19.41 18.16 -5.84
N VAL A 203 20.08 18.77 -6.81
CA VAL A 203 20.72 20.08 -6.69
C VAL A 203 19.74 21.20 -7.04
N TYR A 204 20.07 22.44 -6.66
CA TYR A 204 19.30 23.62 -7.06
C TYR A 204 19.72 24.03 -8.48
N ASN A 205 19.22 23.29 -9.46
CA ASN A 205 19.29 23.62 -10.89
C ASN A 205 17.95 24.07 -11.47
N ASP A 206 16.95 24.31 -10.62
CA ASP A 206 15.57 24.66 -10.97
C ASP A 206 15.20 26.12 -10.61
N VAL A 207 16.18 26.90 -10.16
CA VAL A 207 15.99 28.31 -9.78
C VAL A 207 15.89 29.22 -11.01
N GLY A 208 16.71 28.97 -12.03
CA GLY A 208 16.72 29.74 -13.27
C GLY A 208 15.55 29.44 -14.21
N ASP A 209 15.40 30.28 -15.25
CA ASP A 209 14.43 30.08 -16.33
C ASP A 209 15.04 30.47 -17.70
N PRO A 210 16.09 29.74 -18.14
CA PRO A 210 16.85 30.09 -19.34
C PRO A 210 16.08 29.89 -20.65
N ASP A 211 14.99 29.12 -20.65
CA ASP A 211 14.10 28.96 -21.82
C ASP A 211 13.25 30.22 -22.07
N SER A 212 12.93 30.99 -21.01
CA SER A 212 12.21 32.26 -21.15
C SER A 212 13.12 33.41 -21.59
N SER A 213 14.34 33.51 -21.03
CA SER A 213 15.34 34.52 -21.40
C SER A 213 16.72 34.11 -20.88
N SER A 214 17.77 34.40 -21.63
CA SER A 214 19.16 34.18 -21.22
C SER A 214 19.52 34.87 -19.90
N ASP A 215 18.91 36.03 -19.61
CA ASP A 215 19.19 36.82 -18.40
C ASP A 215 18.64 36.15 -17.13
N LYS A 216 17.73 35.19 -17.30
CA LYS A 216 17.15 34.39 -16.22
C LYS A 216 17.95 33.11 -15.96
N LYS A 217 19.06 32.87 -16.67
CA LYS A 217 19.97 31.76 -16.35
C LYS A 217 20.57 31.97 -14.96
N ARG A 218 20.66 30.90 -14.17
CA ARG A 218 21.25 30.90 -12.83
C ARG A 218 22.25 29.75 -12.70
N PRO A 219 23.32 29.90 -11.92
CA PRO A 219 24.25 28.80 -11.68
C PRO A 219 23.60 27.69 -10.87
N VAL A 220 24.00 26.45 -11.13
CA VAL A 220 23.58 25.28 -10.34
C VAL A 220 24.23 25.33 -8.95
N LEU A 221 23.42 25.19 -7.89
CA LEU A 221 23.91 25.15 -6.49
C LEU A 221 23.80 23.74 -5.92
N GLY A 222 24.86 23.29 -5.25
CA GLY A 222 24.98 21.93 -4.68
C GLY A 222 26.17 21.13 -5.24
N GLY A 223 26.87 21.65 -6.24
CA GLY A 223 28.10 21.04 -6.79
C GLY A 223 29.36 21.39 -6.00
N LYS A 224 30.52 20.97 -6.52
CA LYS A 224 31.83 21.32 -5.94
C LYS A 224 32.13 22.82 -6.00
N LYS A 225 31.72 23.48 -7.10
CA LYS A 225 31.98 24.91 -7.35
C LYS A 225 31.11 25.83 -6.48
N PHE A 226 29.86 25.45 -6.27
CA PHE A 226 28.90 26.18 -5.43
C PHE A 226 28.27 25.20 -4.43
N PRO A 227 28.95 24.87 -3.32
CA PRO A 227 28.41 23.97 -2.32
C PRO A 227 27.11 24.52 -1.74
N TYR A 228 26.10 23.66 -1.63
CA TYR A 228 24.78 24.02 -1.11
C TYR A 228 24.04 22.76 -0.65
N PRO A 229 23.12 22.86 0.33
CA PRO A 229 22.22 21.75 0.69
C PRO A 229 21.50 21.17 -0.53
N ARG A 230 21.15 19.88 -0.46
CA ARG A 230 20.29 19.25 -1.45
C ARG A 230 18.83 19.64 -1.21
N ARG A 231 18.03 19.52 -2.25
CA ARG A 231 16.56 19.67 -2.21
C ARG A 231 15.88 18.36 -2.57
N CYS A 232 14.55 18.33 -2.44
CA CYS A 232 13.74 17.23 -2.94
C CYS A 232 13.81 17.14 -4.46
N ARG A 233 14.15 15.96 -4.98
CA ARG A 233 14.14 15.68 -6.42
C ARG A 233 12.72 15.76 -6.97
N THR A 234 12.57 16.42 -8.11
CA THR A 234 11.30 16.56 -8.83
C THR A 234 11.32 15.85 -10.18
N GLY A 235 12.49 15.78 -10.82
CA GLY A 235 12.71 14.99 -12.03
C GLY A 235 11.96 15.50 -13.26
N ARG A 236 11.59 16.79 -13.30
CA ARG A 236 11.02 17.42 -14.48
C ARG A 236 12.04 17.41 -15.63
N PRO A 237 11.59 17.58 -16.88
CA PRO A 237 12.50 17.69 -18.00
C PRO A 237 13.50 18.84 -17.84
N LEU A 238 14.67 18.70 -18.45
CA LEU A 238 15.67 19.77 -18.52
C LEU A 238 15.19 20.88 -19.47
N CYS A 239 15.72 22.10 -19.28
CA CYS A 239 15.50 23.21 -20.20
C CYS A 239 16.08 22.92 -21.58
N LYS A 240 15.48 23.49 -22.63
CA LYS A 240 15.94 23.32 -24.01
C LYS A 240 17.22 24.10 -24.29
N THR A 241 17.34 25.29 -23.71
CA THR A 241 18.50 26.18 -23.89
C THR A 241 19.66 25.87 -22.95
N ASP A 242 19.44 25.11 -21.88
CA ASP A 242 20.44 24.78 -20.86
C ASP A 242 20.20 23.38 -20.25
N PRO A 243 20.89 22.34 -20.75
CA PRO A 243 20.71 20.96 -20.28
C PRO A 243 21.12 20.71 -18.82
N GLU A 244 21.77 21.67 -18.15
CA GLU A 244 22.09 21.57 -16.73
C GLU A 244 20.94 22.09 -15.83
N SER A 245 19.99 22.84 -16.40
CA SER A 245 18.86 23.44 -15.66
C SER A 245 17.59 22.61 -15.82
N GLU A 246 16.86 22.41 -14.72
CA GLU A 246 15.54 21.77 -14.73
C GLU A 246 14.45 22.80 -15.09
N SER A 247 13.48 22.40 -15.92
CA SER A 247 12.41 23.27 -16.39
C SER A 247 11.51 23.80 -15.25
N LYS A 248 10.95 24.99 -15.48
CA LYS A 248 9.99 25.62 -14.57
C LYS A 248 8.62 24.94 -14.62
N SER A 249 7.98 24.87 -13.46
CA SER A 249 6.59 24.44 -13.29
C SER A 249 5.90 25.31 -12.25
N LEU A 250 4.59 25.53 -12.40
CA LEU A 250 3.76 26.17 -11.38
C LEU A 250 3.54 25.26 -10.16
N ASN A 251 3.60 23.94 -10.38
CA ASN A 251 3.44 22.93 -9.34
C ASN A 251 4.78 22.23 -9.12
N ILE A 252 5.45 22.58 -8.04
CA ILE A 252 6.69 21.92 -7.61
C ILE A 252 6.31 20.72 -6.74
N TYR A 253 6.73 19.55 -7.17
CA TYR A 253 6.51 18.31 -6.44
C TYR A 253 7.14 18.37 -5.05
N VAL A 254 6.37 17.92 -4.07
CA VAL A 254 6.85 17.41 -2.78
C VAL A 254 6.12 16.08 -2.53
N PRO A 255 6.69 15.16 -1.74
CA PRO A 255 6.02 13.93 -1.34
C PRO A 255 4.62 14.21 -0.82
N ARG A 256 3.63 13.38 -1.20
CA ARG A 256 2.21 13.70 -1.03
C ARG A 256 1.82 14.09 0.40
N ASP A 257 2.43 13.46 1.40
CA ASP A 257 2.15 13.72 2.81
C ASP A 257 2.79 15.02 3.34
N GLU A 258 3.80 15.55 2.64
CA GLU A 258 4.45 16.85 2.90
C GLU A 258 3.76 18.01 2.18
N ALA A 259 2.91 17.71 1.19
CA ALA A 259 2.16 18.71 0.47
C ALA A 259 1.15 19.41 1.39
N PHE A 260 0.95 20.72 1.17
CA PHE A 260 -0.07 21.45 1.89
C PHE A 260 -1.45 20.82 1.72
N SER A 261 -2.25 20.83 2.79
CA SER A 261 -3.68 20.58 2.66
C SER A 261 -4.30 21.64 1.76
N GLU A 262 -5.42 21.29 1.10
CA GLU A 262 -6.14 22.19 0.19
C GLU A 262 -6.44 23.55 0.83
N VAL A 263 -6.87 23.57 2.10
CA VAL A 263 -7.13 24.80 2.87
C VAL A 263 -5.87 25.65 3.04
N LYS A 264 -4.72 25.03 3.33
CA LYS A 264 -3.44 25.74 3.47
C LYS A 264 -2.98 26.28 2.12
N ASN A 265 -3.17 25.53 1.03
CA ASN A 265 -2.82 25.97 -0.32
C ASN A 265 -3.70 27.14 -0.80
N LEU A 266 -5.01 27.07 -0.55
CA LEU A 266 -5.95 28.17 -0.82
C LEU A 266 -5.58 29.42 -0.03
N THR A 267 -5.28 29.28 1.27
CA THR A 267 -4.86 30.40 2.12
C THR A 267 -3.55 31.01 1.62
N PHE A 268 -2.58 30.19 1.22
CA PHE A 268 -1.30 30.64 0.68
C PHE A 268 -1.48 31.38 -0.66
N SER A 269 -2.30 30.84 -1.54
CA SER A 269 -2.62 31.45 -2.84
C SER A 269 -3.35 32.78 -2.67
N ALA A 270 -4.36 32.84 -1.80
CA ALA A 270 -5.08 34.07 -1.48
C ALA A 270 -4.15 35.14 -0.90
N LYS A 271 -3.25 34.77 0.02
CA LYS A 271 -2.22 35.67 0.55
C LYS A 271 -1.25 36.17 -0.52
N THR A 272 -0.89 35.32 -1.48
CA THR A 272 -0.02 35.69 -2.61
C THR A 272 -0.70 36.73 -3.50
N VAL A 273 -1.95 36.48 -3.91
CA VAL A 273 -2.75 37.44 -4.71
C VAL A 273 -2.95 38.74 -3.94
N TYR A 274 -3.29 38.68 -2.65
CA TYR A 274 -3.44 39.85 -1.80
C TYR A 274 -2.15 40.67 -1.74
N SER A 275 -0.99 40.03 -1.62
CA SER A 275 0.31 40.71 -1.56
C SER A 275 0.64 41.41 -2.89
N VAL A 276 0.32 40.79 -4.03
CA VAL A 276 0.48 41.42 -5.35
C VAL A 276 -0.43 42.65 -5.47
N LEU A 277 -1.71 42.52 -5.11
CA LEU A 277 -2.65 43.65 -5.13
C LEU A 277 -2.17 44.79 -4.21
N HIS A 278 -1.74 44.47 -2.99
CA HIS A 278 -1.24 45.45 -2.03
C HIS A 278 0.07 46.12 -2.48
N ALA A 279 0.88 45.48 -3.33
CA ALA A 279 2.06 46.10 -3.95
C ALA A 279 1.70 47.00 -5.15
N LEU A 280 0.65 46.64 -5.89
CA LEU A 280 0.22 47.38 -7.08
C LEU A 280 -0.64 48.61 -6.74
N VAL A 281 -1.48 48.56 -5.70
CA VAL A 281 -2.34 49.69 -5.30
C VAL A 281 -1.54 50.98 -5.04
N PRO A 282 -0.46 50.98 -4.23
CA PRO A 282 0.36 52.18 -4.02
C PRO A 282 1.13 52.63 -5.26
N SER A 283 1.32 51.74 -6.24
CA SER A 283 2.01 52.06 -7.50
C SER A 283 1.05 52.73 -8.49
N LEU A 284 -0.21 52.29 -8.54
CA LEU A 284 -1.28 52.92 -9.32
C LEU A 284 -1.69 54.28 -8.73
N GLU A 285 -1.83 54.39 -7.41
CA GLU A 285 -2.12 55.68 -6.74
C GLU A 285 -1.05 56.73 -7.03
N ARG A 286 0.23 56.34 -7.04
CA ARG A 286 1.34 57.23 -7.43
C ARG A 286 1.26 57.69 -8.88
N GLN A 287 0.66 56.90 -9.77
CA GLN A 287 0.54 57.22 -11.19
C GLN A 287 -0.65 58.14 -11.48
N PHE A 288 -1.69 58.12 -10.64
CA PHE A 288 -2.82 59.05 -10.70
C PHE A 288 -2.59 60.37 -9.94
N LEU A 289 -1.63 60.42 -9.01
CA LEU A 289 -1.21 61.65 -8.30
C LEU A 289 -0.11 62.46 -9.04
N LEU A 290 0.33 62.02 -10.22
CA LEU A 290 1.33 62.67 -11.06
C LEU A 290 0.74 63.33 -12.34
N VAL A 291 -0.58 63.50 -12.41
CA VAL A 291 -1.31 64.29 -13.41
C VAL A 291 -1.92 65.50 -12.73
#